data_AF-A0A0D1DUD0-F1
#
_entry.id   AF-A0A0D1DUD0-F1
#
_cell.length_a   1.000
_cell.length_b   1.000
_cell.length_c   1.000
_cell.angle_alpha   90.00
_cell.angle_beta   90.00
_cell.angle_gamma   90.00
#
_symmetry.space_group_name_H-M   'P 1'
#
loop_
_entity.id
_entity.type
_entity.pdbx_description
1 polymer ?
#
loop_
_entity_poly.entity_id
_entity_poly.type
_entity_poly.pdbx_seq_one_letter_code
_entity_poly.pdbx_strand_id
1 'polypeptide(L)'
;MRSLFQLTCLLIVAAVATSVKMPKLNSEAREFYEQAKENIRLSFPPDQQLQSVAGHDYYSHLFSDQRHTPSQAEMFANRYPHGPTDVMYGNRGRYAYVTTRIPWNSQLGQTWGLHTTVMDDSGNRMVKDLYAFWRVNRADRSKKLLRLDAWPTGGTMRQLASWQIV
;
A
#
# COMPACT_ATOMS: atom_id res chain seq x y z
N MET A 1 -43.28 20.65 -3.47
CA MET A 1 -42.97 19.43 -4.27
C MET A 1 -41.52 19.36 -4.78
N ARG A 2 -40.87 20.45 -5.22
CA ARG A 2 -39.45 20.41 -5.67
C ARG A 2 -38.44 19.92 -4.62
N SER A 3 -38.66 20.20 -3.33
CA SER A 3 -37.75 19.81 -2.24
C SER A 3 -37.74 18.30 -1.91
N LEU A 4 -38.84 17.58 -2.18
CA LEU A 4 -38.92 16.14 -1.94
C LEU A 4 -38.10 15.36 -2.97
N PHE A 5 -38.13 15.77 -4.23
CA PHE A 5 -37.38 15.13 -5.33
C PHE A 5 -35.86 15.28 -5.18
N GLN A 6 -35.37 16.41 -4.69
CA GLN A 6 -33.94 16.62 -4.42
C GLN A 6 -33.42 15.75 -3.27
N LEU A 7 -34.23 15.55 -2.22
CA LEU A 7 -33.86 14.69 -1.09
C LEU A 7 -33.75 13.23 -1.51
N THR A 8 -34.63 12.76 -2.40
CA THR A 8 -34.60 11.38 -2.90
C THR A 8 -33.39 11.12 -3.80
N CYS A 9 -33.01 12.07 -4.67
CA CYS A 9 -31.79 11.93 -5.49
C CYS A 9 -30.51 11.89 -4.63
N LEU A 10 -30.43 12.68 -3.55
CA LEU A 10 -29.24 12.70 -2.69
C LEU A 10 -29.06 11.38 -1.92
N LEU A 11 -30.16 10.76 -1.47
CA LEU A 11 -30.15 9.47 -0.79
C LEU A 11 -29.71 8.31 -1.70
N ILE A 12 -30.03 8.36 -3.00
CA ILE A 12 -29.63 7.32 -3.95
C ILE A 12 -28.13 7.42 -4.29
N VAL A 13 -27.57 8.64 -4.39
CA VAL A 13 -26.13 8.83 -4.65
C VAL A 13 -25.27 8.39 -3.44
N ALA A 14 -25.75 8.60 -2.21
CA ALA A 14 -25.06 8.15 -1.01
C ALA A 14 -24.98 6.61 -0.87
N ALA A 15 -25.91 5.87 -1.48
CA ALA A 15 -25.98 4.41 -1.38
C ALA A 15 -24.96 3.66 -2.27
N VAL A 16 -24.29 4.35 -3.20
CA VAL A 16 -23.29 3.75 -4.09
C VAL A 16 -21.86 4.06 -3.64
N ALA A 17 -21.65 4.18 -2.32
CA ALA A 17 -20.31 4.05 -1.74
C ALA A 17 -19.85 2.60 -1.95
N THR A 18 -19.31 2.31 -3.14
CA THR A 18 -18.75 1.00 -3.45
C THR A 18 -17.55 0.76 -2.55
N SER A 19 -17.76 0.00 -1.47
CA SER A 19 -16.66 -0.53 -0.68
C SER A 19 -15.74 -1.32 -1.61
N VAL A 20 -14.54 -0.80 -1.86
CA VAL A 20 -13.54 -1.48 -2.68
C VAL A 20 -13.16 -2.76 -1.96
N LYS A 21 -13.66 -3.90 -2.46
CA LYS A 21 -13.36 -5.20 -1.87
C LYS A 21 -11.86 -5.42 -1.90
N MET A 22 -11.30 -5.56 -0.70
CA MET A 22 -9.90 -5.91 -0.54
C MET A 22 -9.60 -7.21 -1.30
N PRO A 23 -8.53 -7.28 -2.12
CA PRO A 23 -8.15 -8.50 -2.82
C PRO A 23 -7.97 -9.66 -1.83
N LYS A 24 -8.59 -10.80 -2.10
CA LYS A 24 -8.39 -12.01 -1.29
C LYS A 24 -6.98 -12.55 -1.51
N LEU A 25 -6.15 -12.54 -0.46
CA LEU A 25 -4.86 -13.22 -0.45
C LEU A 25 -5.06 -14.73 -0.29
N ASN A 26 -4.37 -15.53 -1.10
CA ASN A 26 -4.25 -16.96 -0.86
C ASN A 26 -3.36 -17.23 0.36
N SER A 27 -3.29 -18.48 0.83
CA SER A 27 -2.54 -18.84 2.05
C SER A 27 -1.07 -18.41 1.97
N GLU A 28 -0.41 -18.72 0.86
CA GLU A 28 0.99 -18.35 0.63
C GLU A 28 1.19 -16.83 0.65
N ALA A 29 0.41 -16.06 -0.12
CA ALA A 29 0.52 -14.60 -0.13
C ALA A 29 0.19 -13.96 1.23
N ARG A 30 -0.69 -14.59 2.01
CA ARG A 30 -1.02 -14.12 3.37
C ARG A 30 0.15 -14.31 4.32
N GLU A 31 0.83 -15.45 4.27
CA GLU A 31 2.02 -15.70 5.08
C GLU A 31 3.11 -14.66 4.81
N PHE A 32 3.41 -14.42 3.53
CA PHE A 32 4.36 -13.37 3.13
C PHE A 32 3.91 -11.97 3.55
N TYR A 33 2.61 -11.69 3.43
CA TYR A 33 2.06 -10.40 3.84
C TYR A 33 2.23 -10.15 5.34
N GLU A 34 1.92 -11.14 6.20
CA GLU A 34 2.10 -10.98 7.65
C GLU A 34 3.59 -10.86 8.02
N GLN A 35 4.48 -11.60 7.35
CA GLN A 35 5.92 -11.45 7.57
C GLN A 35 6.43 -10.07 7.12
N ALA A 36 6.00 -9.59 5.96
CA ALA A 36 6.38 -8.28 5.47
C ALA A 36 5.88 -7.16 6.39
N LYS A 37 4.66 -7.27 6.95
CA LYS A 37 4.17 -6.35 7.98
C LYS A 37 5.06 -6.33 9.20
N GLU A 38 5.48 -7.50 9.66
CA GLU A 38 6.37 -7.60 10.82
C GLU A 38 7.74 -6.98 10.52
N ASN A 39 8.30 -7.21 9.34
CA ASN A 39 9.53 -6.57 8.88
C ASN A 39 9.40 -5.03 8.82
N ILE A 40 8.26 -4.53 8.33
CA ILE A 40 7.95 -3.09 8.34
C ILE A 40 7.89 -2.57 9.77
N ARG A 41 7.15 -3.23 10.67
CA ARG A 41 7.02 -2.87 12.08
C ARG A 41 8.38 -2.79 12.77
N LEU A 42 9.23 -3.79 12.59
CA LEU A 42 10.58 -3.87 13.16
C LEU A 42 11.54 -2.80 12.61
N SER A 43 11.22 -2.19 11.47
CA SER A 43 12.01 -1.10 10.91
C SER A 43 11.83 0.25 11.61
N PHE A 44 10.81 0.38 12.48
CA PHE A 44 10.59 1.57 13.28
C PHE A 44 11.40 1.53 14.58
N PRO A 45 11.77 2.71 15.12
CA PRO A 45 12.31 2.83 16.47
C PRO A 45 11.43 2.09 17.50
N PRO A 46 12.01 1.41 18.51
CA PRO A 46 11.26 0.61 19.48
C PRO A 46 10.06 1.31 20.13
N ASP A 47 10.19 2.60 20.43
CA ASP A 47 9.15 3.46 21.00
C ASP A 47 7.97 3.73 20.04
N GLN A 48 8.17 3.56 18.73
CA GLN A 48 7.17 3.79 17.69
C GLN A 48 6.54 2.49 17.15
N GLN A 49 7.05 1.31 17.54
CA GLN A 49 6.59 0.04 16.99
C GLN A 49 5.14 -0.33 17.34
N LEU A 50 4.64 0.08 18.51
CA LEU A 50 3.25 -0.17 18.90
C LEU A 50 2.29 0.78 18.19
N GLN A 51 2.69 2.04 18.03
CA GLN A 51 1.91 3.07 17.32
C GLN A 51 1.81 2.77 15.82
N SER A 52 2.86 2.20 15.22
CA SER A 52 2.86 1.83 13.81
C SER A 52 1.87 0.70 13.48
N VAL A 53 1.60 -0.21 14.43
CA VAL A 53 0.58 -1.26 14.28
C VAL A 53 -0.84 -0.68 14.38
N ALA A 54 -1.08 0.29 15.26
CA ALA A 54 -2.41 0.91 15.37
C ALA A 54 -2.73 1.82 14.17
N GLY A 55 -1.71 2.48 13.60
CA GLY A 55 -1.88 3.45 12.51
C GLY A 55 -1.82 2.88 11.09
N HIS A 56 -1.69 1.56 10.92
CA HIS A 56 -1.63 0.96 9.57
C HIS A 56 -3.03 0.84 8.96
N ASP A 57 -3.23 1.45 7.79
CA ASP A 57 -4.52 1.45 7.11
C ASP A 57 -4.43 0.80 5.74
N TYR A 58 -5.43 0.00 5.38
CA TYR A 58 -5.58 -0.45 4.00
C TYR A 58 -5.94 0.73 3.10
N TYR A 59 -5.04 1.09 2.18
CA TYR A 59 -5.18 2.28 1.33
C TYR A 59 -6.05 1.98 0.10
N SER A 60 -7.32 1.69 0.38
CA SER A 60 -8.27 1.11 -0.58
C SER A 60 -8.78 2.08 -1.66
N HIS A 61 -8.75 3.39 -1.42
CA HIS A 61 -9.31 4.38 -2.34
C HIS A 61 -8.46 4.56 -3.61
N LEU A 62 -7.18 4.20 -3.60
CA LEU A 62 -6.42 4.15 -4.86
C LEU A 62 -6.77 2.92 -5.72
N PHE A 63 -7.44 1.93 -5.12
CA PHE A 63 -7.99 0.80 -5.83
C PHE A 63 -9.43 1.03 -6.31
N SER A 64 -10.04 2.21 -6.21
CA SER A 64 -11.32 2.46 -6.92
C SER A 64 -11.09 3.04 -8.32
N ASP A 65 -10.03 3.82 -8.53
CA ASP A 65 -9.70 4.47 -9.81
C ASP A 65 -8.82 3.60 -10.75
N GLN A 66 -9.13 2.30 -10.77
CA GLN A 66 -8.24 1.13 -11.03
C GLN A 66 -7.45 1.04 -12.34
N ARG A 67 -7.46 1.99 -13.25
CA ARG A 67 -6.71 1.81 -14.51
C ARG A 67 -5.23 2.12 -14.40
N HIS A 68 -4.84 3.04 -13.53
CA HIS A 68 -3.46 3.53 -13.52
C HIS A 68 -2.67 3.21 -12.25
N THR A 69 -3.30 3.02 -11.09
CA THR A 69 -2.61 2.83 -9.80
C THR A 69 -1.58 1.68 -9.84
N PRO A 70 -1.91 0.45 -10.26
CA PRO A 70 -0.91 -0.62 -10.28
C PRO A 70 0.24 -0.32 -11.24
N SER A 71 -0.05 0.27 -12.41
CA SER A 71 0.97 0.63 -13.39
C SER A 71 1.91 1.75 -12.89
N GLN A 72 1.37 2.75 -12.19
CA GLN A 72 2.15 3.84 -11.61
C GLN A 72 3.04 3.34 -10.47
N ALA A 73 2.48 2.50 -9.59
CA ALA A 73 3.23 1.85 -8.53
C ALA A 73 4.37 0.99 -9.09
N GLU A 74 4.11 0.24 -10.16
CA GLU A 74 5.11 -0.59 -10.82
C GLU A 74 6.20 0.26 -11.49
N MET A 75 5.80 1.30 -12.25
CA MET A 75 6.76 2.23 -12.86
C MET A 75 7.64 2.89 -11.80
N PHE A 76 7.06 3.30 -10.67
CA PHE A 76 7.79 3.87 -9.55
C PHE A 76 8.77 2.85 -8.97
N ALA A 77 8.30 1.63 -8.68
CA ALA A 77 9.12 0.58 -8.09
C ALA A 77 10.31 0.19 -8.98
N ASN A 78 10.19 0.28 -10.30
CA ASN A 78 11.26 -0.03 -11.24
C ASN A 78 12.29 1.10 -11.42
N ARG A 79 12.06 2.30 -10.89
CA ARG A 79 13.01 3.43 -10.98
C ARG A 79 13.99 3.41 -9.82
N TYR A 80 15.27 3.66 -10.08
CA TYR A 80 16.26 3.92 -9.04
C TYR A 80 15.91 5.22 -8.28
N PRO A 81 16.01 5.28 -6.94
CA PRO A 81 16.40 4.24 -5.98
C PRO A 81 15.21 3.51 -5.32
N HIS A 82 14.04 3.48 -5.96
CA HIS A 82 12.76 3.05 -5.39
C HIS A 82 12.48 1.55 -5.53
N GLY A 83 13.51 0.72 -5.56
CA GLY A 83 13.38 -0.72 -5.69
C GLY A 83 12.74 -1.39 -4.46
N PRO A 84 12.72 -2.73 -4.44
CA PRO A 84 12.17 -3.52 -3.35
C PRO A 84 12.78 -3.16 -2.00
N THR A 85 11.98 -3.12 -0.94
CA THR A 85 12.46 -3.12 0.45
C THR A 85 12.62 -4.52 1.01
N ASP A 86 11.85 -5.46 0.50
CA ASP A 86 11.83 -6.85 0.95
C ASP A 86 11.47 -7.76 -0.22
N VAL A 87 12.07 -8.95 -0.25
CA VAL A 87 11.91 -9.95 -1.30
C VAL A 87 11.92 -11.33 -0.67
N MET A 88 10.85 -12.08 -0.89
CA MET A 88 10.69 -13.41 -0.37
C MET A 88 10.26 -14.38 -1.46
N TYR A 89 10.73 -15.62 -1.41
CA TYR A 89 10.42 -16.62 -2.43
C TYR A 89 9.40 -17.63 -1.90
N GLY A 90 8.37 -17.90 -2.71
CA GLY A 90 7.36 -18.91 -2.40
C GLY A 90 7.96 -20.31 -2.28
N ASN A 91 7.27 -21.20 -1.56
CA ASN A 91 7.76 -22.54 -1.22
C ASN A 91 8.12 -23.40 -2.44
N ARG A 92 7.46 -23.15 -3.58
CA ARG A 92 7.73 -23.85 -4.85
C ARG A 92 8.63 -23.07 -5.81
N GLY A 93 9.18 -21.93 -5.37
CA GLY A 93 10.05 -21.07 -6.16
C GLY A 93 9.43 -20.41 -7.40
N ARG A 94 8.13 -20.66 -7.69
CA ARG A 94 7.42 -20.09 -8.85
C ARG A 94 7.14 -18.59 -8.68
N TYR A 95 6.83 -18.17 -7.46
CA TYR A 95 6.48 -16.79 -7.16
C TYR A 95 7.54 -16.14 -6.27
N ALA A 96 7.85 -14.88 -6.54
CA ALA A 96 8.47 -14.00 -5.57
C ALA A 96 7.41 -13.03 -5.02
N TYR A 97 7.50 -12.73 -3.74
CA TYR A 97 6.66 -11.77 -3.04
C TYR A 97 7.55 -10.59 -2.69
N VAL A 98 7.12 -9.40 -3.10
CA VAL A 98 7.96 -8.21 -3.06
C VAL A 98 7.21 -7.11 -2.33
N THR A 99 7.93 -6.39 -1.48
CA THR A 99 7.43 -5.17 -0.84
C THR A 99 8.20 -3.97 -1.40
N THR A 100 7.49 -2.89 -1.70
CA THR A 100 8.11 -1.62 -2.13
C THR A 100 7.53 -0.48 -1.32
N ARG A 101 8.39 0.37 -0.76
CA ARG A 101 7.97 1.61 -0.10
C ARG A 101 7.81 2.72 -1.13
N ILE A 102 6.73 3.48 -1.01
CA ILE A 102 6.44 4.71 -1.74
C ILE A 102 6.44 5.84 -0.71
N PRO A 103 7.55 6.58 -0.58
CA PRO A 103 7.66 7.64 0.39
C PRO A 103 6.63 8.74 0.16
N TRP A 104 6.08 9.30 1.23
CA TRP A 104 5.09 10.38 1.18
C TRP A 104 5.58 11.61 0.39
N ASN A 105 6.88 11.88 0.46
CA ASN A 105 7.53 13.01 -0.19
C ASN A 105 8.00 12.73 -1.62
N SER A 106 7.85 11.49 -2.11
CA SER A 106 8.16 11.15 -3.50
C SER A 106 7.16 11.79 -4.47
N GLN A 107 7.52 11.95 -5.75
CA GLN A 107 6.60 12.49 -6.76
C GLN A 107 5.29 11.69 -6.82
N LEU A 108 5.37 10.36 -6.74
CA LEU A 108 4.18 9.50 -6.72
C LEU A 108 3.37 9.68 -5.43
N GLY A 109 4.04 9.73 -4.28
CA GLY A 109 3.38 9.96 -2.99
C GLY A 109 2.64 11.29 -2.94
N GLN A 110 3.25 12.37 -3.46
CA GLN A 110 2.61 13.67 -3.58
C GLN A 110 1.39 13.62 -4.51
N THR A 111 1.51 12.97 -5.67
CA THR A 111 0.43 12.77 -6.64
C THR A 111 -0.76 12.01 -6.02
N TRP A 112 -0.47 11.07 -5.13
CA TRP A 112 -1.47 10.30 -4.41
C TRP A 112 -1.92 10.93 -3.09
N GLY A 113 -1.49 12.15 -2.77
CA GLY A 113 -1.94 12.90 -1.60
C GLY A 113 -1.34 12.45 -0.26
N LEU A 114 -0.26 11.66 -0.25
CA LEU A 114 0.37 11.15 0.97
C LEU A 114 1.02 12.21 1.86
N HIS A 115 1.25 13.40 1.30
CA HIS A 115 1.73 14.57 2.04
C HIS A 115 0.68 15.17 2.98
N THR A 116 -0.59 14.75 2.85
CA THR A 116 -1.66 15.20 3.74
C THR A 116 -1.44 14.62 5.14
N THR A 117 -1.36 15.49 6.14
CA THR A 117 -1.22 15.06 7.53
C THR A 117 -2.53 14.45 8.03
N VAL A 118 -2.45 13.30 8.67
CA VAL A 118 -3.52 12.72 9.48
C VAL A 118 -3.19 12.91 10.96
N MET A 119 -4.21 13.06 11.79
CA MET A 119 -4.04 13.10 13.24
C MET A 119 -3.97 11.68 13.76
N ASP A 120 -3.01 11.40 14.65
CA ASP A 120 -3.02 10.17 15.44
C ASP A 120 -3.97 10.28 16.64
N ASP A 121 -4.11 9.18 17.38
CA ASP A 121 -4.96 9.10 18.58
C ASP A 121 -4.51 10.06 19.70
N SER A 122 -3.26 10.55 19.64
CA SER A 122 -2.69 11.52 20.57
C SER A 122 -2.81 12.98 20.07
N GLY A 123 -3.45 13.20 18.92
CA GLY A 123 -3.62 14.52 18.30
C GLY A 123 -2.38 15.06 17.59
N ASN A 124 -1.35 14.24 17.38
CA ASN A 124 -0.17 14.64 16.62
C ASN A 124 -0.43 14.51 15.12
N ARG A 125 0.13 15.44 14.35
CA ARG A 125 0.12 15.36 12.88
C ARG A 125 1.19 14.40 12.40
N MET A 126 0.78 13.41 11.63
CA MET A 126 1.68 12.48 10.96
C MET A 126 1.38 12.39 9.47
N VAL A 127 2.41 12.09 8.68
CA VAL A 127 2.29 11.70 7.28
C VAL A 127 2.55 10.21 7.15
N LYS A 128 2.06 9.61 6.05
CA LYS A 128 2.13 8.16 5.86
C LYS A 128 2.88 7.81 4.58
N ASP A 129 3.74 6.82 4.67
CA ASP A 129 4.28 6.14 3.49
C ASP A 129 3.34 5.02 3.06
N LEU A 130 3.35 4.68 1.78
CA LEU A 130 2.67 3.47 1.31
C LEU A 130 3.65 2.32 1.11
N TYR A 131 3.17 1.13 1.39
CA TYR A 131 3.85 -0.13 1.11
C TYR A 131 3.03 -0.92 0.10
N ALA A 132 3.62 -1.14 -1.07
CA ALA A 132 3.04 -1.92 -2.15
C ALA A 132 3.51 -3.37 -2.06
N PHE A 133 2.56 -4.29 -1.95
CA PHE A 133 2.81 -5.72 -1.86
C PHE A 133 2.52 -6.38 -3.19
N TRP A 134 3.51 -7.05 -3.76
CA TRP A 134 3.44 -7.62 -5.08
C TRP A 134 3.60 -9.14 -5.04
N ARG A 135 2.94 -9.81 -5.99
CA ARG A 135 3.31 -11.16 -6.40
C ARG A 135 3.92 -11.09 -7.79
N VAL A 136 5.12 -11.64 -7.94
CA VAL A 136 5.86 -11.74 -9.19
C VAL A 136 5.89 -13.20 -9.61
N ASN A 137 5.37 -13.51 -10.79
CA ASN A 137 5.61 -14.81 -11.40
C ASN A 137 7.02 -14.81 -11.99
N ARG A 138 7.90 -15.69 -11.51
CA ARG A 138 9.30 -15.71 -11.93
C ARG A 138 9.50 -16.25 -13.34
N ALA A 139 8.55 -17.03 -13.84
CA ALA A 139 8.63 -17.62 -15.18
C ALA A 139 8.45 -16.57 -16.29
N ASP A 140 7.51 -15.62 -16.12
CA ASP A 140 7.15 -14.61 -17.14
C ASP A 140 7.38 -13.17 -16.67
N ARG A 141 7.88 -12.98 -15.44
CA ARG A 141 8.11 -11.67 -14.80
C ARG A 141 6.86 -10.83 -14.60
N SER A 142 5.67 -11.41 -14.76
CA SER A 142 4.41 -10.69 -14.54
C SER A 142 4.26 -10.32 -13.08
N LYS A 143 3.86 -9.07 -12.83
CA LYS A 143 3.65 -8.53 -11.49
C LYS A 143 2.17 -8.31 -11.25
N LYS A 144 1.70 -8.70 -10.07
CA LYS A 144 0.36 -8.43 -9.59
C LYS A 144 0.45 -7.69 -8.27
N LEU A 145 -0.04 -6.46 -8.24
CA LEU A 145 -0.26 -5.73 -6.99
C LEU A 145 -1.33 -6.46 -6.18
N LEU A 146 -0.98 -6.89 -4.98
CA LEU A 146 -1.85 -7.60 -4.07
C LEU A 146 -2.53 -6.64 -3.08
N ARG A 147 -1.77 -5.65 -2.58
CA ARG A 147 -2.22 -4.74 -1.53
C ARG A 147 -1.40 -3.45 -1.52
N LEU A 148 -2.00 -2.37 -1.02
CA LEU A 148 -1.34 -1.13 -0.64
C LEU A 148 -1.75 -0.83 0.79
N ASP A 149 -0.78 -0.71 1.70
CA ASP A 149 -1.05 -0.29 3.06
C ASP A 149 -0.27 0.97 3.40
N ALA A 150 -0.93 1.87 4.11
CA ALA A 150 -0.34 3.08 4.62
C ALA A 150 0.22 2.85 6.01
N TRP A 151 1.45 3.26 6.24
CA TRP A 151 2.14 3.19 7.52
C TRP A 151 2.63 4.59 7.90
N PRO A 152 2.74 4.93 9.19
CA PRO A 152 3.40 6.17 9.60
C PRO A 152 4.78 6.30 8.96
N THR A 153 5.19 7.52 8.61
CA THR A 153 6.58 7.76 8.22
C THR A 153 7.54 7.47 9.38
N GLY A 154 8.79 7.12 9.08
CA GLY A 154 9.86 6.92 10.09
C GLY A 154 10.51 5.55 10.04
N GLY A 155 9.93 4.59 9.31
CA GLY A 155 10.53 3.28 9.09
C GLY A 155 11.88 3.40 8.37
N THR A 156 12.86 2.60 8.81
CA THR A 156 14.25 2.63 8.31
C THR A 156 14.54 1.57 7.25
N MET A 157 13.51 0.91 6.69
CA MET A 157 13.70 -0.10 5.64
C MET A 157 14.44 0.49 4.44
N ARG A 158 15.60 -0.11 4.14
CA ARG A 158 16.39 0.26 2.97
C ARG A 158 15.71 -0.26 1.70
N GLN A 159 15.59 0.60 0.69
CA GLN A 159 15.23 0.17 -0.66
C GLN A 159 16.47 -0.32 -1.41
N LEU A 160 16.31 -1.43 -2.12
CA LEU A 160 17.28 -1.94 -3.06
C LEU A 160 17.31 -1.04 -4.29
N ALA A 161 18.45 -1.03 -4.99
CA ALA A 161 18.65 -0.16 -6.15
C ALA A 161 17.71 -0.48 -7.32
N SER A 162 17.35 -1.76 -7.51
CA SER A 162 16.52 -2.18 -8.64
C SER A 162 15.83 -3.53 -8.41
N TRP A 163 14.87 -3.84 -9.27
CA TRP A 163 14.19 -5.14 -9.35
C TRP A 163 15.00 -6.22 -10.09
N GLN A 164 16.21 -5.93 -10.57
CA GLN A 164 17.00 -6.88 -11.37
C GLN A 164 17.44 -8.11 -10.56
N ILE A 165 17.43 -8.01 -9.24
CA ILE A 165 17.81 -9.07 -8.29
C ILE A 165 16.64 -9.94 -7.82
N VAL A 166 15.41 -9.57 -8.16
CA VAL A 166 14.18 -10.35 -7.96
C VAL A 166 13.97 -11.21 -9.18
#